data_AF-A0A1J5PIK5-F1
#
_entry.id   AF-A0A1J5PIK5-F1
#
_cell.length_a   1.000
_cell.length_b   1.000
_cell.length_c   1.000
_cell.angle_alpha   90.00
_cell.angle_beta   90.00
_cell.angle_gamma   90.00
#
_symmetry.space_group_name_H-M   'P 1'
#
loop_
_entity.id
_entity.type
_entity.pdbx_description
1 polymer ?
#
loop_
_entity_poly.entity_id
_entity_poly.type
_entity_poly.pdbx_seq_one_letter_code
_entity_poly.pdbx_strand_id
1 'polypeptide(L)'
;MTQLLVTGTRILAGGDFYQVSGMPVAGLAAFQTGLPVAAGWNLLGNSTDQPINPVVLFGDKTTSTALSASTITVWTWDAVQRQWAFFTPIMSAAELATYAQSKGYQVLQSIAPRQGFWLNSKSVTGVPQPAGNPVSVSTANLVPAGWNLMSDARGLMPAAFHAVLGSAAANYTTLWAWDANHAGWYFHAPSLQALGTLSSYIVSKNYIDFTSASRTLQAGSGFWLNMP
;
A
#
# COMPACT_ATOMS: atom_id res chain seq x y z
N MET A 1 -27.34 -3.41 -29.04
CA MET A 1 -26.38 -4.31 -29.70
C MET A 1 -25.41 -4.77 -28.64
N THR A 2 -25.48 -6.04 -28.23
CA THR A 2 -24.64 -6.57 -27.15
C THR A 2 -23.35 -7.12 -27.76
N GLN A 3 -22.21 -6.57 -27.37
CA GLN A 3 -20.90 -7.08 -27.80
C GLN A 3 -20.11 -7.53 -26.57
N LEU A 4 -19.60 -8.76 -26.64
CA LEU A 4 -18.59 -9.29 -25.74
C LEU A 4 -17.27 -9.32 -26.51
N LEU A 5 -16.33 -8.49 -26.08
CA LEU A 5 -15.00 -8.44 -26.68
C LEU A 5 -13.96 -8.75 -25.62
N VAL A 6 -13.12 -9.75 -25.88
CA VAL A 6 -11.96 -10.07 -25.06
C VAL A 6 -10.72 -9.54 -25.77
N THR A 7 -9.98 -8.63 -25.13
CA THR A 7 -8.72 -8.11 -25.68
C THR A 7 -7.60 -8.24 -24.64
N GLY A 8 -6.67 -9.17 -24.88
CA GLY A 8 -5.54 -9.42 -23.97
C GLY A 8 -6.02 -9.78 -22.55
N THR A 9 -5.66 -8.97 -21.56
CA THR A 9 -6.04 -9.16 -20.14
C THR A 9 -7.37 -8.48 -19.75
N ARG A 10 -8.14 -7.98 -20.73
CA ARG A 10 -9.39 -7.27 -20.48
C ARG A 10 -10.59 -8.01 -21.07
N ILE A 11 -11.68 -7.97 -20.31
CA ILE A 11 -13.02 -8.33 -20.79
C ILE A 11 -13.82 -7.03 -20.84
N LEU A 12 -14.31 -6.67 -22.02
CA LEU A 12 -15.14 -5.50 -22.25
C LEU A 12 -16.56 -5.97 -22.59
N ALA A 13 -17.53 -5.54 -21.79
CA ALA A 13 -18.95 -5.81 -22.00
C ALA A 13 -19.70 -4.48 -22.14
N GLY A 14 -20.39 -4.28 -23.26
CA GLY A 14 -21.19 -3.08 -23.53
C GLY A 14 -22.67 -3.39 -23.78
N GLY A 15 -23.55 -2.57 -23.21
CA GLY A 15 -25.01 -2.65 -23.35
C GLY A 15 -25.73 -2.45 -22.01
N ASP A 16 -27.07 -2.47 -22.05
CA ASP A 16 -27.89 -2.54 -20.85
C ASP A 16 -28.10 -4.00 -20.44
N PHE A 17 -27.58 -4.38 -19.28
CA PHE A 17 -27.59 -5.77 -18.80
C PHE A 17 -28.67 -5.94 -17.72
N TYR A 18 -29.86 -6.36 -18.13
CA TYR A 18 -30.97 -6.62 -17.20
C TYR A 18 -31.10 -8.10 -16.82
N GLN A 19 -30.41 -8.98 -17.56
CA GLN A 19 -30.46 -10.44 -17.41
C GLN A 19 -29.15 -11.04 -17.94
N VAL A 20 -28.66 -12.09 -17.29
CA VAL A 20 -27.65 -13.01 -17.86
C VAL A 20 -28.26 -14.41 -17.82
N SER A 21 -28.38 -15.05 -18.98
CA SER A 21 -29.04 -16.37 -19.13
C SER A 21 -30.44 -16.44 -18.52
N GLY A 22 -31.20 -15.33 -18.52
CA GLY A 22 -32.59 -15.28 -18.05
C GLY A 22 -32.79 -15.12 -16.54
N MET A 23 -31.72 -14.98 -15.74
CA MET A 23 -31.82 -14.74 -14.28
C MET A 23 -31.78 -13.25 -13.91
N PRO A 24 -32.64 -12.74 -13.00
CA PRO A 24 -32.56 -11.39 -12.45
C PRO A 24 -31.31 -11.18 -11.60
N VAL A 25 -30.80 -9.94 -11.58
CA VAL A 25 -29.44 -9.58 -11.13
C VAL A 25 -29.21 -9.55 -9.61
N ALA A 26 -29.75 -10.52 -8.86
CA ALA A 26 -29.23 -10.85 -7.54
C ALA A 26 -28.03 -11.81 -7.71
N GLY A 27 -26.80 -11.30 -7.61
CA GLY A 27 -25.59 -12.13 -7.57
C GLY A 27 -24.66 -12.09 -8.79
N LEU A 28 -24.43 -10.92 -9.41
CA LEU A 28 -23.23 -10.74 -10.26
C LEU A 28 -22.00 -10.41 -9.41
N ALA A 29 -20.86 -11.01 -9.77
CA ALA A 29 -19.55 -10.65 -9.22
C ALA A 29 -19.15 -9.27 -9.72
N ALA A 30 -19.25 -8.27 -8.83
CA ALA A 30 -18.47 -7.06 -8.99
C ALA A 30 -16.99 -7.44 -8.84
N PHE A 31 -16.20 -7.27 -9.89
CA PHE A 31 -14.76 -7.12 -9.72
C PHE A 31 -14.54 -5.78 -9.05
N GLN A 32 -14.47 -5.77 -7.71
CA GLN A 32 -13.95 -4.61 -7.03
C GLN A 32 -12.45 -4.56 -7.36
N THR A 33 -12.06 -3.56 -8.16
CA THR A 33 -10.68 -3.19 -8.45
C THR A 33 -10.02 -2.61 -7.20
N GLY A 34 -10.03 -3.36 -6.11
CA GLY A 34 -9.50 -2.98 -4.81
C GLY A 34 -8.21 -3.74 -4.50
N LEU A 35 -7.36 -3.12 -3.71
CA LEU A 35 -6.20 -3.78 -3.13
C LEU A 35 -6.70 -4.80 -2.09
N PRO A 36 -6.33 -6.09 -2.23
CA PRO A 36 -6.72 -7.09 -1.26
C PRO A 36 -6.07 -6.77 0.09
N VAL A 37 -6.87 -6.88 1.15
CA VAL A 37 -6.46 -6.65 2.54
C VAL A 37 -6.74 -7.93 3.32
N ALA A 38 -5.71 -8.49 3.95
CA ALA A 38 -5.87 -9.61 4.87
C ALA A 38 -6.34 -9.12 6.25
N ALA A 39 -6.82 -10.02 7.09
CA ALA A 39 -6.97 -9.70 8.51
C ALA A 39 -5.57 -9.44 9.13
N GLY A 40 -5.50 -8.52 10.09
CA GLY A 40 -4.26 -8.06 10.70
C GLY A 40 -3.56 -6.94 9.91
N TRP A 41 -2.23 -6.93 9.98
CA TRP A 41 -1.41 -5.85 9.42
C TRP A 41 -1.22 -6.00 7.91
N ASN A 42 -1.45 -4.91 7.20
CA ASN A 42 -1.25 -4.79 5.76
C ASN A 42 -0.41 -3.55 5.49
N LEU A 43 0.57 -3.68 4.59
CA LEU A 43 1.39 -2.56 4.14
C LEU A 43 0.93 -2.12 2.75
N LEU A 44 0.16 -1.04 2.74
CA LEU A 44 -0.46 -0.45 1.56
C LEU A 44 0.22 0.87 1.21
N GLY A 45 -0.17 1.48 0.10
CA GLY A 45 0.41 2.74 -0.29
C GLY A 45 -0.43 3.54 -1.26
N ASN A 46 -0.21 4.85 -1.25
CA ASN A 46 -0.81 5.77 -2.19
C ASN A 46 0.10 5.95 -3.40
N SER A 47 -0.12 5.15 -4.44
CA SER A 47 0.62 5.27 -5.71
C SER A 47 -0.02 6.26 -6.70
N THR A 48 -0.88 7.17 -6.24
CA THR A 48 -1.55 8.17 -7.09
C THR A 48 -1.16 9.60 -6.72
N ASP A 49 -1.43 10.56 -7.60
CA ASP A 49 -1.20 11.98 -7.37
C ASP A 49 -2.24 12.64 -6.45
N GLN A 50 -3.30 11.93 -6.07
CA GLN A 50 -4.32 12.44 -5.15
C GLN A 50 -4.02 11.98 -3.71
N PRO A 51 -4.13 12.88 -2.71
CA PRO A 51 -4.04 12.48 -1.32
C PRO A 51 -5.23 11.60 -0.91
N ILE A 52 -5.00 10.62 -0.05
CA ILE A 52 -6.08 9.84 0.57
C ILE A 52 -6.48 10.52 1.88
N ASN A 53 -7.75 10.87 2.01
CA ASN A 53 -8.32 11.31 3.28
C ASN A 53 -8.78 10.08 4.10
N PRO A 54 -8.20 9.81 5.28
CA PRO A 54 -8.55 8.65 6.09
C PRO A 54 -10.01 8.62 6.54
N VAL A 55 -10.62 9.78 6.84
CA VAL A 55 -12.04 9.86 7.24
C VAL A 55 -12.93 9.51 6.06
N VAL A 56 -12.63 9.99 4.85
CA VAL A 56 -13.42 9.68 3.65
C VAL A 56 -13.32 8.20 3.28
N LEU A 57 -12.14 7.60 3.43
CA LEU A 57 -11.91 6.21 3.02
C LEU A 57 -12.36 5.19 4.08
N PHE A 58 -12.00 5.43 5.34
CA PHE A 58 -12.21 4.48 6.44
C PHE A 58 -13.34 4.88 7.39
N GLY A 59 -13.91 6.07 7.24
CA GLY A 59 -14.91 6.62 8.16
C GLY A 59 -14.34 6.98 9.52
N ASP A 60 -15.14 7.64 10.34
CA ASP A 60 -14.86 7.93 11.74
C ASP A 60 -16.06 7.57 12.64
N LYS A 61 -15.98 7.92 13.93
CA LYS A 61 -17.03 7.60 14.91
C LYS A 61 -18.39 8.20 14.55
N THR A 62 -18.41 9.26 13.74
CA THR A 62 -19.62 10.00 13.35
C THR A 62 -20.07 9.70 11.92
N THR A 63 -19.16 9.26 11.05
CA THR A 63 -19.39 9.05 9.63
C THR A 63 -18.86 7.67 9.22
N SER A 64 -19.74 6.68 9.13
CA SER A 64 -19.36 5.32 8.70
C SER A 64 -19.22 5.22 7.18
N THR A 65 -18.27 4.41 6.74
CA THR A 65 -18.07 3.98 5.35
C THR A 65 -18.14 2.46 5.25
N ALA A 66 -18.01 1.91 4.04
CA ALA A 66 -17.92 0.46 3.83
C ALA A 66 -16.71 -0.19 4.55
N LEU A 67 -15.64 0.57 4.82
CA LEU A 67 -14.42 0.07 5.45
C LEU A 67 -14.34 0.29 6.96
N SER A 68 -15.27 1.05 7.56
CA SER A 68 -15.22 1.40 8.98
C SER A 68 -15.29 0.17 9.90
N ALA A 69 -16.14 -0.80 9.58
CA ALA A 69 -16.31 -1.99 10.39
C ALA A 69 -15.06 -2.89 10.39
N SER A 70 -14.36 -2.98 9.25
CA SER A 70 -13.15 -3.79 9.09
C SER A 70 -11.89 -3.07 9.55
N THR A 71 -11.86 -1.74 9.67
CA THR A 71 -10.64 -1.00 10.01
C THR A 71 -10.44 -0.92 11.53
N ILE A 72 -9.25 -1.28 12.02
CA ILE A 72 -8.83 -1.09 13.42
C ILE A 72 -8.07 0.22 13.55
N THR A 73 -6.94 0.34 12.86
CA THR A 73 -6.09 1.53 12.88
C THR A 73 -5.37 1.70 11.55
N VAL A 74 -5.01 2.93 11.24
CA VAL A 74 -4.23 3.31 10.06
C VAL A 74 -3.06 4.17 10.52
N TRP A 75 -1.87 3.89 9.97
CA TRP A 75 -0.64 4.56 10.37
C TRP A 75 0.20 4.94 9.17
N THR A 76 0.82 6.11 9.22
CA THR A 76 1.88 6.47 8.28
C THR A 76 3.05 7.10 9.01
N TRP A 77 4.24 6.93 8.44
CA TRP A 77 5.47 7.51 8.97
C TRP A 77 5.76 8.84 8.29
N ASP A 78 5.88 9.90 9.08
CA ASP A 78 6.45 11.17 8.66
C ASP A 78 7.97 11.08 8.78
N ALA A 79 8.65 10.90 7.66
CA ALA A 79 10.10 10.76 7.61
C ALA A 79 10.84 12.06 7.97
N VAL A 80 10.21 13.22 7.75
CA VAL A 80 10.80 14.53 8.05
C VAL A 80 10.75 14.79 9.56
N GLN A 81 9.60 14.56 10.18
CA GLN A 81 9.42 14.74 11.62
C GLN A 81 9.86 13.53 12.44
N ARG A 82 10.16 12.41 11.79
CA ARG A 82 10.50 11.11 12.39
C ARG A 82 9.44 10.69 13.42
N GLN A 83 8.19 10.79 13.01
CA GLN A 83 7.05 10.60 13.87
C GLN A 83 5.97 9.78 13.18
N TRP A 84 5.28 8.95 13.96
CA TRP A 84 4.09 8.24 13.49
C TRP A 84 2.88 9.15 13.49
N ALA A 85 2.11 9.11 12.40
CA ALA A 85 0.77 9.66 12.32
C ALA A 85 -0.27 8.54 12.46
N PHE A 86 -1.30 8.78 13.26
CA PHE A 86 -2.27 7.77 13.71
C PHE A 86 -3.71 8.13 13.33
N PHE A 87 -4.48 7.14 12.90
CA PHE A 87 -5.92 7.23 12.68
C PHE A 87 -6.64 5.96 13.14
N THR A 88 -7.88 6.12 13.62
CA THR A 88 -8.80 5.01 13.87
C THR A 88 -10.25 5.45 13.66
N PRO A 89 -11.12 4.61 13.06
CA PRO A 89 -12.50 4.98 12.80
C PRO A 89 -13.38 4.98 14.07
N ILE A 90 -12.88 4.51 15.22
CA ILE A 90 -13.70 4.40 16.45
C ILE A 90 -13.67 5.67 17.31
N MET A 91 -12.87 6.67 16.91
CA MET A 91 -12.72 7.94 17.62
C MET A 91 -13.29 9.08 16.78
N SER A 92 -13.88 10.07 17.46
CA SER A 92 -14.15 11.38 16.87
C SER A 92 -12.84 12.16 16.68
N ALA A 93 -12.86 13.25 15.92
CA ALA A 93 -11.68 14.09 15.70
C ALA A 93 -11.05 14.60 17.01
N ALA A 94 -11.87 14.99 18.01
CA ALA A 94 -11.39 15.46 19.30
C ALA A 94 -10.70 14.34 20.11
N GLU A 95 -11.34 13.17 20.19
CA GLU A 95 -10.78 11.99 20.87
C GLU A 95 -9.47 11.55 20.22
N LEU A 96 -9.42 11.56 18.88
CA LEU A 96 -8.24 11.19 18.10
C LEU A 96 -7.06 12.14 18.38
N ALA A 97 -7.33 13.46 18.43
CA ALA A 97 -6.32 14.46 18.75
C ALA A 97 -5.76 14.29 20.17
N THR A 98 -6.63 14.10 21.17
CA THR A 98 -6.21 13.85 22.55
C THR A 98 -5.39 12.56 22.67
N TYR A 99 -5.83 11.48 22.01
CA TYR A 99 -5.11 10.21 22.02
C TYR A 99 -3.73 10.33 21.37
N ALA A 100 -3.66 10.88 20.15
CA ALA A 100 -2.41 11.05 19.43
C ALA A 100 -1.42 11.90 20.25
N GLN A 101 -1.86 13.02 20.80
CA GLN A 101 -1.03 13.87 21.66
C GLN A 101 -0.51 13.11 22.90
N SER A 102 -1.37 12.35 23.57
CA SER A 102 -0.99 11.58 24.77
C SER A 102 0.06 10.49 24.50
N LYS A 103 0.19 10.05 23.23
CA LYS A 103 1.13 9.02 22.79
C LYS A 103 2.34 9.60 22.05
N GLY A 104 2.38 10.91 21.81
CA GLY A 104 3.41 11.53 20.99
C GLY A 104 3.30 11.18 19.51
N TYR A 105 2.09 10.92 19.01
CA TYR A 105 1.81 10.74 17.58
C TYR A 105 1.26 12.02 16.96
N GLN A 106 1.37 12.15 15.65
CA GLN A 106 0.55 13.07 14.88
C GLN A 106 -0.84 12.47 14.66
N VAL A 107 -1.83 13.32 14.39
CA VAL A 107 -3.10 12.88 13.81
C VAL A 107 -2.89 12.65 12.32
N LEU A 108 -3.21 11.45 11.82
CA LEU A 108 -3.16 11.15 10.39
C LEU A 108 -4.37 11.79 9.70
N GLN A 109 -4.15 12.94 9.07
CA GLN A 109 -5.18 13.71 8.34
C GLN A 109 -5.19 13.42 6.84
N SER A 110 -4.06 12.98 6.28
CA SER A 110 -3.88 12.73 4.86
C SER A 110 -2.74 11.74 4.64
N ILE A 111 -2.89 10.85 3.66
CA ILE A 111 -1.80 10.02 3.14
C ILE A 111 -1.41 10.60 1.78
N ALA A 112 -0.22 11.21 1.73
CA ALA A 112 0.26 11.95 0.57
C ALA A 112 0.56 11.03 -0.62
N PRO A 113 0.59 11.58 -1.85
CA PRO A 113 1.13 10.86 -3.01
C PRO A 113 2.49 10.23 -2.75
N ARG A 114 2.69 8.98 -3.19
CA ARG A 114 3.90 8.15 -2.99
C ARG A 114 4.14 7.69 -1.55
N GLN A 115 3.22 7.95 -0.63
CA GLN A 115 3.39 7.56 0.77
C GLN A 115 2.83 6.15 1.00
N GLY A 116 3.59 5.31 1.69
CA GLY A 116 3.09 4.04 2.21
C GLY A 116 2.30 4.24 3.50
N PHE A 117 1.47 3.28 3.89
CA PHE A 117 0.76 3.30 5.16
C PHE A 117 0.46 1.87 5.63
N TRP A 118 0.37 1.70 6.94
CA TRP A 118 -0.11 0.48 7.56
C TRP A 118 -1.60 0.55 7.77
N LEU A 119 -2.29 -0.52 7.41
CA LEU A 119 -3.69 -0.77 7.75
C LEU A 119 -3.75 -2.02 8.63
N ASN A 120 -4.26 -1.88 9.85
CA ASN A 120 -4.65 -3.02 10.66
C ASN A 120 -6.15 -3.29 10.46
N SER A 121 -6.48 -4.45 9.89
CA SER A 121 -7.85 -4.85 9.56
C SER A 121 -8.35 -5.96 10.48
N LYS A 122 -9.63 -5.92 10.88
CA LYS A 122 -10.29 -6.99 11.64
C LYS A 122 -10.56 -8.22 10.79
N SER A 123 -10.76 -8.04 9.49
CA SER A 123 -11.18 -9.11 8.57
C SER A 123 -10.58 -8.89 7.18
N VAL A 124 -10.64 -9.94 6.36
CA VAL A 124 -10.35 -9.81 4.93
C VAL A 124 -11.32 -8.79 4.31
N THR A 125 -10.80 -7.88 3.51
CA THR A 125 -11.57 -6.83 2.82
C THR A 125 -10.82 -6.34 1.57
N GLY A 126 -11.33 -5.32 0.90
CA GLY A 126 -10.66 -4.66 -0.23
C GLY A 126 -10.68 -3.15 -0.08
N VAL A 127 -9.52 -2.52 -0.14
CA VAL A 127 -9.42 -1.05 -0.21
C VAL A 127 -9.58 -0.62 -1.67
N PRO A 128 -10.54 0.24 -2.02
CA PRO A 128 -10.67 0.76 -3.38
C PRO A 128 -9.34 1.34 -3.88
N GLN A 129 -8.98 1.08 -5.13
CA GLN A 129 -7.86 1.77 -5.75
C GLN A 129 -8.11 3.28 -5.70
N PRO A 130 -7.16 4.10 -5.20
CA PRO A 130 -7.31 5.54 -5.19
C PRO A 130 -7.52 6.07 -6.62
N ALA A 131 -8.40 7.04 -6.78
CA ALA A 131 -8.52 7.77 -8.04
C ALA A 131 -7.32 8.72 -8.21
N GLY A 132 -6.82 8.88 -9.44
CA GLY A 132 -5.72 9.79 -9.73
C GLY A 132 -4.76 9.24 -10.78
N ASN A 133 -3.77 10.06 -11.15
CA ASN A 133 -2.72 9.61 -12.06
C ASN A 133 -1.67 8.80 -11.30
N PRO A 134 -1.11 7.73 -11.91
CA PRO A 134 -0.05 6.96 -11.28
C PRO A 134 1.19 7.83 -11.03
N VAL A 135 1.79 7.70 -9.86
CA VAL A 135 3.00 8.42 -9.48
C VAL A 135 4.11 7.48 -9.03
N SER A 136 5.34 7.93 -9.24
CA SER A 136 6.55 7.17 -8.91
C SER A 136 7.43 7.91 -7.93
N VAL A 137 8.14 7.16 -7.08
CA VAL A 137 9.14 7.67 -6.16
C VAL A 137 10.40 8.06 -6.94
N SER A 138 10.94 9.23 -6.60
CA SER A 138 12.29 9.66 -6.95
C SER A 138 13.05 10.08 -5.69
N THR A 139 14.37 10.35 -5.81
CA THR A 139 15.17 10.85 -4.67
C THR A 139 14.65 12.14 -4.07
N ALA A 140 13.99 13.00 -4.86
CA ALA A 140 13.40 14.24 -4.37
C ALA A 140 12.24 14.01 -3.38
N ASN A 141 11.71 12.79 -3.30
CA ASN A 141 10.64 12.42 -2.37
C ASN A 141 11.16 11.80 -1.06
N LEU A 142 12.47 11.59 -0.94
CA LEU A 142 13.07 10.86 0.18
C LEU A 142 13.78 11.82 1.13
N VAL A 143 13.68 11.56 2.43
CA VAL A 143 14.68 12.10 3.36
C VAL A 143 16.00 11.34 3.16
N PRO A 144 17.14 12.05 3.12
CA PRO A 144 18.42 11.46 2.72
C PRO A 144 18.99 10.48 3.74
N ALA A 145 18.49 10.47 4.98
CA ALA A 145 18.95 9.60 6.05
C ALA A 145 17.78 9.06 6.89
N GLY A 146 17.79 7.75 7.13
CA GLY A 146 16.78 7.05 7.91
C GLY A 146 15.59 6.53 7.10
N TRP A 147 14.51 6.23 7.82
CA TRP A 147 13.37 5.51 7.28
C TRP A 147 12.40 6.37 6.48
N ASN A 148 12.03 5.88 5.31
CA ASN A 148 10.99 6.42 4.44
C ASN A 148 9.93 5.33 4.22
N LEU A 149 8.65 5.68 4.37
CA LEU A 149 7.52 4.78 4.11
C LEU A 149 6.83 5.19 2.81
N MET A 150 7.02 4.40 1.76
CA MET A 150 6.80 4.82 0.38
C MET A 150 5.87 3.88 -0.39
N SER A 151 5.42 4.35 -1.55
CA SER A 151 4.62 3.62 -2.53
C SER A 151 4.95 4.08 -3.95
N ASP A 152 4.96 3.15 -4.91
CA ASP A 152 5.38 3.40 -6.28
C ASP A 152 4.42 2.73 -7.28
N ALA A 153 4.00 3.45 -8.32
CA ALA A 153 3.03 2.93 -9.29
C ALA A 153 3.62 1.98 -10.34
N ARG A 154 4.95 1.90 -10.49
CA ARG A 154 5.58 1.23 -11.65
C ARG A 154 5.57 -0.29 -11.56
N GLY A 155 5.34 -0.88 -10.37
CA GLY A 155 5.34 -2.32 -10.22
C GLY A 155 6.70 -2.96 -10.47
N LEU A 156 7.80 -2.28 -10.11
CA LEU A 156 9.16 -2.75 -10.37
C LEU A 156 9.62 -3.81 -9.36
N MET A 157 10.49 -4.71 -9.80
CA MET A 157 11.33 -5.50 -8.89
C MET A 157 12.28 -4.58 -8.12
N PRO A 158 12.68 -4.89 -6.87
CA PRO A 158 13.57 -4.03 -6.08
C PRO A 158 14.88 -3.65 -6.79
N ALA A 159 15.51 -4.58 -7.51
CA ALA A 159 16.71 -4.30 -8.29
C ALA A 159 16.48 -3.26 -9.41
N ALA A 160 15.34 -3.34 -10.10
CA ALA A 160 14.96 -2.38 -11.13
C ALA A 160 14.55 -1.04 -10.52
N PHE A 161 13.82 -1.05 -9.39
CA PHE A 161 13.51 0.15 -8.61
C PHE A 161 14.79 0.88 -8.17
N HIS A 162 15.76 0.13 -7.66
CA HIS A 162 17.06 0.66 -7.28
C HIS A 162 17.77 1.36 -8.45
N ALA A 163 17.82 0.73 -9.62
CA ALA A 163 18.45 1.29 -10.81
C ALA A 163 17.80 2.60 -11.29
N VAL A 164 16.47 2.74 -11.15
CA VAL A 164 15.75 3.95 -11.57
C VAL A 164 15.69 5.03 -10.49
N LEU A 165 16.02 4.72 -9.24
CA LEU A 165 16.01 5.70 -8.15
C LEU A 165 17.17 6.70 -8.30
N GLY A 166 18.34 6.30 -8.81
CA GLY A 166 19.45 7.22 -9.13
C GLY A 166 20.86 6.60 -9.04
N SER A 167 21.90 7.43 -9.19
CA SER A 167 23.32 7.03 -8.99
C SER A 167 23.65 6.78 -7.50
N ALA A 168 24.85 6.28 -7.18
CA ALA A 168 25.28 5.73 -5.87
C ALA A 168 24.93 6.52 -4.58
N ALA A 169 24.51 7.79 -4.66
CA ALA A 169 23.93 8.56 -3.57
C ALA A 169 22.46 8.19 -3.22
N ALA A 170 21.81 7.35 -4.04
CA ALA A 170 20.45 6.81 -3.85
C ALA A 170 20.43 5.33 -3.42
N ASN A 171 21.57 4.83 -2.91
CA ASN A 171 21.69 3.48 -2.36
C ASN A 171 20.97 3.45 -1.01
N TYR A 172 19.66 3.19 -1.01
CA TYR A 172 19.03 2.74 0.22
C TYR A 172 19.82 1.54 0.78
N THR A 173 20.02 1.52 2.08
CA THR A 173 20.69 0.43 2.79
C THR A 173 19.87 -0.85 2.69
N THR A 174 18.56 -0.74 2.88
CA THR A 174 17.62 -1.87 2.82
C THR A 174 16.23 -1.41 2.38
N LEU A 175 15.54 -2.27 1.64
CA LEU A 175 14.14 -2.15 1.28
C LEU A 175 13.36 -3.30 1.92
N TRP A 176 12.17 -3.00 2.44
CA TRP A 176 11.30 -3.98 3.08
C TRP A 176 9.86 -3.83 2.60
N ALA A 177 9.20 -4.95 2.33
CA ALA A 177 7.75 -4.98 2.13
C ALA A 177 7.13 -6.09 2.98
N TRP A 178 5.85 -5.96 3.30
CA TRP A 178 5.17 -6.91 4.19
C TRP A 178 4.25 -7.84 3.40
N ASP A 179 4.31 -9.13 3.71
CA ASP A 179 3.34 -10.12 3.28
C ASP A 179 2.33 -10.36 4.40
N ALA A 180 1.11 -9.83 4.24
CA ALA A 180 0.07 -10.00 5.24
C ALA A 180 -0.45 -11.44 5.32
N ASN A 181 -0.37 -12.23 4.25
CA ASN A 181 -0.87 -13.61 4.24
C ASN A 181 0.09 -14.56 4.95
N HIS A 182 1.40 -14.30 4.82
CA HIS A 182 2.44 -15.11 5.45
C HIS A 182 2.99 -14.51 6.75
N ALA A 183 2.52 -13.32 7.14
CA ALA A 183 3.05 -12.54 8.26
C ALA A 183 4.59 -12.44 8.22
N GLY A 184 5.13 -12.13 7.04
CA GLY A 184 6.57 -12.17 6.76
C GLY A 184 7.07 -10.95 6.02
N TRP A 185 8.37 -10.69 6.14
CA TRP A 185 9.02 -9.55 5.50
C TRP A 185 9.70 -9.98 4.21
N TYR A 186 9.32 -9.36 3.10
CA TYR A 186 10.16 -9.29 1.93
C TYR A 186 11.36 -8.38 2.20
N PHE A 187 12.53 -8.79 1.75
CA PHE A 187 13.77 -8.08 2.00
C PHE A 187 14.61 -7.89 0.74
N HIS A 188 15.21 -6.70 0.61
CA HIS A 188 16.20 -6.42 -0.42
C HIS A 188 17.27 -5.48 0.11
N ALA A 189 18.53 -5.73 -0.25
CA ALA A 189 19.65 -4.84 0.03
C ALA A 189 20.57 -4.78 -1.21
N PRO A 190 20.80 -3.60 -1.81
CA PRO A 190 21.63 -3.46 -3.00
C PRO A 190 23.07 -3.96 -2.78
N SER A 191 23.64 -3.72 -1.59
CA SER A 191 24.99 -4.16 -1.24
C SER A 191 25.12 -5.68 -1.23
N LEU A 192 24.17 -6.40 -0.64
CA LEU A 192 24.16 -7.86 -0.65
C LEU A 192 23.89 -8.44 -2.04
N GLN A 193 23.06 -7.75 -2.85
CA GLN A 193 22.83 -8.15 -4.24
C GLN A 193 24.12 -8.02 -5.06
N ALA A 194 24.83 -6.89 -4.95
CA ALA A 194 26.09 -6.65 -5.66
C ALA A 194 27.17 -7.67 -5.29
N LEU A 195 27.15 -8.18 -4.05
CA LEU A 195 28.06 -9.22 -3.56
C LEU A 195 27.59 -10.65 -3.87
N GLY A 196 26.39 -10.85 -4.44
CA GLY A 196 25.83 -12.18 -4.70
C GLY A 196 25.41 -12.95 -3.43
N THR A 197 25.30 -12.28 -2.28
CA THR A 197 25.00 -12.90 -0.97
C THR A 197 23.58 -12.62 -0.47
N LEU A 198 22.76 -11.91 -1.25
CA LEU A 198 21.39 -11.55 -0.85
C LEU A 198 20.52 -12.78 -0.54
N SER A 199 20.55 -13.81 -1.39
CA SER A 199 19.70 -15.01 -1.20
C SER A 199 20.06 -15.79 0.06
N SER A 200 21.36 -16.03 0.31
CA SER A 200 21.81 -16.71 1.53
C SER A 200 21.50 -15.90 2.79
N TYR A 201 21.61 -14.58 2.72
CA TYR A 201 21.20 -13.69 3.80
C TYR A 201 19.69 -13.81 4.10
N ILE A 202 18.84 -13.73 3.08
CA ILE A 202 17.38 -13.87 3.20
C ILE A 202 17.01 -15.20 3.88
N VAL A 203 17.58 -16.30 3.41
CA VAL A 203 17.36 -17.64 4.00
C VAL A 203 17.82 -17.68 5.46
N SER A 204 19.01 -17.16 5.76
CA SER A 204 19.55 -17.16 7.14
C SER A 204 18.72 -16.35 8.14
N LYS A 205 17.92 -15.38 7.65
CA LYS A 205 17.06 -14.52 8.45
C LYS A 205 15.59 -14.90 8.39
N ASN A 206 15.24 -15.94 7.63
CA ASN A 206 13.86 -16.35 7.37
C ASN A 206 13.00 -15.18 6.81
N TYR A 207 13.61 -14.37 5.93
CA TYR A 207 12.88 -13.36 5.15
C TYR A 207 12.34 -13.98 3.85
N ILE A 208 11.48 -13.24 3.15
CA ILE A 208 10.92 -13.64 1.86
C ILE A 208 11.72 -12.98 0.74
N ASP A 209 12.12 -13.76 -0.26
CA ASP A 209 12.79 -13.24 -1.46
C ASP A 209 11.75 -12.71 -2.46
N PHE A 210 11.89 -11.45 -2.85
CA PHE A 210 11.06 -10.84 -3.90
C PHE A 210 11.14 -11.61 -5.22
N THR A 211 12.32 -12.12 -5.58
CA THR A 211 12.56 -12.80 -6.86
C THR A 211 11.87 -14.16 -6.88
N SER A 212 12.09 -14.99 -5.85
CA SER A 212 11.49 -16.32 -5.74
C SER A 212 9.96 -16.26 -5.65
N ALA A 213 9.43 -15.23 -4.98
CA ALA A 213 8.00 -15.00 -4.88
C ALA A 213 7.39 -14.28 -6.09
N SER A 214 8.20 -13.89 -7.08
CA SER A 214 7.78 -13.03 -8.20
C SER A 214 7.03 -11.76 -7.74
N ARG A 215 7.41 -11.23 -6.57
CA ARG A 215 6.77 -10.07 -5.94
C ARG A 215 7.45 -8.79 -6.43
N THR A 216 6.65 -7.87 -6.97
CA THR A 216 7.10 -6.53 -7.30
C THR A 216 6.59 -5.50 -6.28
N LEU A 217 7.13 -4.28 -6.32
CA LEU A 217 6.60 -3.10 -5.62
C LEU A 217 5.33 -2.62 -6.35
N GLN A 218 4.28 -3.44 -6.30
CA GLN A 218 3.03 -3.22 -7.04
C GLN A 218 2.36 -1.91 -6.66
N ALA A 219 1.69 -1.28 -7.63
CA ALA A 219 0.85 -0.12 -7.38
C ALA A 219 -0.16 -0.39 -6.26
N GLY A 220 -0.26 0.54 -5.33
CA GLY A 220 -1.09 0.43 -4.13
C GLY A 220 -0.47 -0.35 -2.97
N SER A 221 0.70 -0.98 -3.17
CA SER A 221 1.47 -1.59 -2.08
C SER A 221 2.39 -0.56 -1.44
N GLY A 222 2.61 -0.69 -0.14
CA GLY A 222 3.62 0.10 0.58
C GLY A 222 4.94 -0.67 0.70
N PHE A 223 6.01 0.07 0.93
CA PHE A 223 7.31 -0.48 1.29
C PHE A 223 8.12 0.52 2.11
N TRP A 224 9.06 0.02 2.89
CA TRP A 224 10.03 0.82 3.61
C TRP A 224 11.34 0.91 2.83
N LEU A 225 11.95 2.09 2.86
CA LEU A 225 13.33 2.33 2.47
C LEU A 225 14.09 2.86 3.68
N ASN A 226 15.23 2.24 4.00
CA ASN A 226 16.19 2.81 4.93
C ASN A 226 17.30 3.48 4.15
N MET A 227 17.45 4.79 4.31
CA MET A 227 18.55 5.55 3.71
C MET A 227 19.74 5.62 4.69
N PRO A 228 20.98 5.64 4.19
CA PRO A 228 22.20 5.62 5.00
C PRO A 228 22.34 6.81 5.96
#